data_AF-A0A2V7MG21-F1
#
_entry.id   AF-A0A2V7MG21-F1
#
_cell.length_a   1.000
_cell.length_b   1.000
_cell.length_c   1.000
_cell.angle_alpha   90.00
_cell.angle_beta   90.00
_cell.angle_gamma   90.00
#
_symmetry.space_group_name_H-M   'P 1'
#
loop_
_entity.id
_entity.type
_entity.pdbx_description
1 polymer ?
#
loop_
_entity_poly.entity_id
_entity_poly.type
_entity_poly.pdbx_seq_one_letter_code
_entity_poly.pdbx_strand_id
1 'polypeptide(L)'
;LEEFISSGVPMEAKVSADLLTTIFTPYSPLHDGAVLVRGDRIIGAGCVLPLTQFKVADKSLGTRHRAALGLSEETDATVLVVSEETSTISIASHGLLHRHLTAPQVRDLLSGAISHLEGGERVTAPAS
;
A
#
# COMPACT_ATOMS: atom_id res chain seq x y z
N LEU A 1 -2.29 1.57 12.84
CA LEU A 1 -0.94 1.36 12.22
C LEU A 1 0.01 0.55 13.11
N GLU A 2 0.27 0.96 14.36
CA GLU A 2 1.15 0.20 15.28
C GLU A 2 0.67 -1.23 15.56
N GLU A 3 -0.65 -1.44 15.61
CA GLU A 3 -1.24 -2.76 15.81
C GLU A 3 -0.82 -3.78 14.74
N PHE A 4 -0.57 -3.34 13.51
CA PHE A 4 -0.20 -4.21 12.39
C PHE A 4 1.28 -4.62 12.45
N ILE A 5 2.13 -3.90 13.21
CA ILE A 5 3.55 -4.26 13.38
C ILE A 5 3.67 -5.64 14.05
N SER A 6 2.76 -5.96 14.97
CA SER A 6 2.78 -7.24 15.71
C SER A 6 2.68 -8.48 14.81
N SER A 7 2.17 -8.33 13.59
CA SER A 7 2.05 -9.39 12.61
C SER A 7 3.30 -9.59 11.74
N GLY A 8 4.22 -8.62 11.74
CA GLY A 8 5.45 -8.65 10.97
C GLY A 8 6.69 -8.61 11.85
N VAL A 9 7.82 -8.22 11.26
CA VAL A 9 9.07 -8.01 11.99
C VAL A 9 9.21 -6.51 12.31
N PRO A 10 9.26 -6.12 13.60
CA PRO A 10 9.54 -4.75 14.00
C PRO A 10 10.90 -4.29 13.48
N MET A 11 10.96 -3.06 12.98
CA MET A 11 12.20 -2.47 12.45
C MET A 11 12.37 -1.04 12.98
N GLU A 12 13.61 -0.56 12.97
CA GLU A 12 13.95 0.82 13.31
C GLU A 12 14.98 1.35 12.30
N ALA A 13 14.67 1.21 11.01
CA ALA A 13 15.59 1.48 9.92
C ALA A 13 15.24 2.77 9.17
N LYS A 14 16.24 3.52 8.73
CA LYS A 14 16.02 4.67 7.84
C LYS A 14 15.55 4.18 6.47
N VAL A 15 14.54 4.85 5.90
CA VAL A 15 14.07 4.54 4.55
C VAL A 15 15.19 4.77 3.54
N SER A 16 15.46 3.76 2.72
CA SER A 16 16.37 3.85 1.57
C SER A 16 15.87 2.95 0.44
N ALA A 17 16.20 3.31 -0.80
CA ALA A 17 15.82 2.53 -1.97
C ALA A 17 16.39 1.10 -1.90
N ASP A 18 17.68 0.98 -1.54
CA ASP A 18 18.35 -0.32 -1.44
C ASP A 18 17.70 -1.24 -0.41
N LEU A 19 17.30 -0.69 0.75
CA LEU A 19 16.63 -1.48 1.79
C LEU A 19 15.23 -1.92 1.35
N LEU A 20 14.44 -1.03 0.74
CA LEU A 20 13.11 -1.40 0.23
C LEU A 20 13.21 -2.48 -0.84
N THR A 21 14.14 -2.34 -1.79
CA THR A 21 14.40 -3.37 -2.81
C THR A 21 14.82 -4.69 -2.19
N THR A 22 15.67 -4.65 -1.15
CA THR A 22 16.12 -5.85 -0.43
C THR A 22 14.94 -6.55 0.27
N ILE A 23 14.08 -5.79 0.95
CA ILE A 23 12.91 -6.36 1.65
C ILE A 23 11.99 -7.06 0.64
N PHE A 24 11.64 -6.40 -0.46
CA PHE A 24 10.73 -6.93 -1.48
C PHE A 24 11.39 -7.92 -2.46
N THR A 25 12.62 -8.36 -2.20
CA THR A 25 13.26 -9.42 -3.00
C THR A 25 12.45 -10.72 -2.88
N PRO A 26 11.98 -11.33 -3.99
CA PRO A 26 11.16 -12.54 -3.94
C PRO A 26 11.80 -13.64 -3.10
N TYR A 27 10.96 -14.40 -2.38
CA TYR A 27 11.37 -15.49 -1.49
C TYR A 27 12.18 -15.08 -0.25
N SER A 28 12.46 -13.79 -0.03
CA SER A 28 13.06 -13.34 1.23
C SER A 28 12.07 -13.54 2.39
N PRO A 29 12.51 -13.74 3.64
CA PRO A 29 11.57 -13.88 4.76
C PRO A 29 10.64 -12.66 4.97
N LEU A 30 11.00 -11.48 4.44
CA LEU A 30 10.27 -10.23 4.66
C LEU A 30 9.46 -9.75 3.43
N HIS A 31 9.58 -10.43 2.29
CA HIS A 31 8.98 -9.96 1.03
C HIS A 31 7.46 -10.06 0.99
N ASP A 32 6.90 -10.98 1.77
CA ASP A 32 5.46 -11.23 1.80
C ASP A 32 4.81 -10.37 2.89
N GLY A 33 3.88 -9.52 2.49
CA GLY A 33 3.26 -8.52 3.34
C GLY A 33 3.69 -7.08 3.04
N ALA A 34 3.42 -6.19 3.99
CA ALA A 34 3.62 -4.76 3.85
C ALA A 34 4.84 -4.26 4.61
N VAL A 35 5.43 -3.19 4.10
CA VAL A 35 6.40 -2.37 4.81
C VAL A 35 5.67 -1.16 5.39
N LEU A 36 5.78 -0.97 6.70
CA LEU A 36 5.18 0.15 7.40
C LEU A 36 6.22 1.25 7.57
N VAL A 37 5.89 2.46 7.12
CA VAL A 37 6.76 3.64 7.19
C VAL A 37 6.09 4.72 8.02
N ARG A 38 6.86 5.35 8.91
CA ARG A 38 6.44 6.52 9.67
C ARG A 38 7.56 7.57 9.65
N GLY A 39 7.24 8.76 9.13
CA GLY A 39 8.25 9.79 8.88
C GLY A 39 9.30 9.27 7.89
N ASP A 40 10.57 9.28 8.29
CA ASP A 40 11.70 8.79 7.50
C ASP A 40 12.17 7.38 7.90
N ARG A 41 11.36 6.64 8.67
CA ARG A 41 11.70 5.32 9.21
C ARG A 41 10.74 4.20 8.80
N ILE A 42 11.31 3.05 8.51
CA ILE A 42 10.61 1.77 8.44
C ILE A 42 10.44 1.24 9.86
N ILE A 43 9.18 1.08 10.28
CA ILE A 43 8.81 0.61 11.63
C ILE A 43 8.44 -0.89 11.66
N GLY A 44 8.22 -1.49 10.49
CA GLY A 44 7.99 -2.92 10.36
C GLY A 44 8.02 -3.39 8.90
N ALA A 45 8.33 -4.67 8.69
CA ALA A 45 8.31 -5.32 7.39
C ALA A 45 7.66 -6.71 7.47
N GLY A 46 7.11 -7.18 6.35
CA GLY A 46 6.33 -8.41 6.31
C GLY A 46 5.04 -8.34 7.12
N CYS A 47 4.48 -7.15 7.31
CA CYS A 47 3.27 -6.96 8.11
C CYS A 47 2.03 -7.40 7.32
N VAL A 48 1.13 -8.12 7.98
CA VAL A 48 -0.17 -8.49 7.42
C VAL A 48 -1.13 -7.32 7.59
N LEU A 49 -1.79 -6.94 6.50
CA LEU A 49 -2.78 -5.86 6.47
C LEU A 49 -4.20 -6.43 6.33
N PRO A 50 -5.22 -5.72 6.84
CA PRO A 50 -6.61 -6.11 6.62
C PRO A 50 -6.95 -6.03 5.13
N LEU A 51 -7.75 -6.98 4.66
CA LEU A 51 -8.30 -6.94 3.30
C LEU A 51 -9.63 -6.20 3.30
N THR A 52 -9.85 -5.35 2.30
CA THR A 52 -11.16 -4.73 2.08
C THR A 52 -12.26 -5.77 2.03
N GLN A 53 -13.36 -5.50 2.72
CA GLN A 53 -14.59 -6.30 2.67
C GLN A 53 -15.56 -5.79 1.60
N PHE A 54 -15.25 -4.65 0.98
CA PHE A 54 -16.04 -4.08 -0.09
C PHE A 54 -15.89 -4.89 -1.38
N LYS A 55 -16.95 -4.89 -2.20
CA LYS A 55 -16.95 -5.68 -3.43
C LYS A 55 -16.05 -5.01 -4.46
N VAL A 56 -14.90 -5.63 -4.70
CA VAL A 56 -13.99 -5.21 -5.77
C VAL A 56 -14.50 -5.75 -7.11
N ALA A 57 -15.06 -4.88 -7.93
CA ALA A 57 -15.64 -5.26 -9.23
C ALA A 57 -14.57 -5.70 -10.24
N ASP A 58 -13.39 -5.06 -10.21
CA ASP A 58 -12.28 -5.41 -11.06
C ASP A 58 -11.54 -6.67 -10.56
N LYS A 59 -11.69 -7.76 -11.32
CA LYS A 59 -11.06 -9.06 -11.02
C LYS A 59 -9.54 -9.06 -11.19
N SER A 60 -8.95 -8.05 -11.83
CA SER A 60 -7.50 -7.90 -11.98
C SER A 60 -6.81 -7.46 -10.68
N LEU A 61 -7.58 -7.02 -9.67
CA LEU A 61 -7.03 -6.59 -8.40
C LEU A 61 -6.66 -7.79 -7.52
N GLY A 62 -5.35 -8.02 -7.38
CA GLY A 62 -4.77 -9.03 -6.51
C GLY A 62 -4.88 -8.71 -5.00
N THR A 63 -4.30 -9.59 -4.18
CA THR A 63 -4.31 -9.49 -2.71
C THR A 63 -3.65 -8.21 -2.18
N ARG A 64 -2.55 -7.75 -2.79
CA ARG A 64 -1.87 -6.48 -2.41
C ARG A 64 -2.78 -5.27 -2.56
N HIS A 65 -3.58 -5.22 -3.62
CA HIS A 65 -4.54 -4.13 -3.83
C HIS A 65 -5.65 -4.15 -2.80
N ARG A 66 -6.19 -5.35 -2.48
CA ARG A 66 -7.22 -5.50 -1.45
C ARG A 66 -6.71 -5.15 -0.06
N ALA A 67 -5.47 -5.49 0.26
CA ALA A 67 -4.79 -5.13 1.50
C ALA A 67 -4.60 -3.60 1.62
N ALA A 68 -4.16 -2.96 0.53
CA ALA A 68 -4.01 -1.51 0.48
C ALA A 68 -5.33 -0.78 0.68
N LEU A 69 -6.39 -1.25 0.02
CA LEU A 69 -7.75 -0.73 0.20
C LEU A 69 -8.23 -0.91 1.64
N GLY A 70 -8.16 -2.12 2.19
CA GLY A 70 -8.61 -2.40 3.56
C GLY A 70 -7.92 -1.52 4.60
N LEU A 71 -6.59 -1.38 4.51
CA LEU A 71 -5.87 -0.49 5.42
C LEU A 71 -6.28 0.98 5.25
N SER A 72 -6.47 1.44 4.00
CA SER A 72 -6.87 2.83 3.71
C SER A 72 -8.32 3.17 4.08
N GLU A 73 -9.15 2.17 4.32
CA GLU A 73 -10.55 2.33 4.77
C GLU A 73 -10.61 2.56 6.28
N GLU A 74 -9.72 1.90 7.03
CA GLU A 74 -9.69 1.95 8.50
C GLU A 74 -8.75 3.05 9.05
N THR A 75 -7.88 3.61 8.21
CA THR A 75 -6.84 4.56 8.61
C THR A 75 -6.69 5.72 7.62
N ASP A 76 -5.94 6.75 8.02
CA ASP A 76 -5.49 7.84 7.16
C ASP A 76 -4.20 7.50 6.38
N ALA A 77 -3.77 6.23 6.39
CA ALA A 77 -2.57 5.81 5.71
C ALA A 77 -2.71 5.88 4.18
N THR A 78 -1.69 6.41 3.54
CA THR A 78 -1.49 6.32 2.09
C THR A 78 -0.68 5.06 1.78
N VAL A 79 -1.26 4.14 1.00
CA VAL A 79 -0.64 2.84 0.69
C VAL A 79 -0.25 2.79 -0.79
N LEU A 80 1.05 2.68 -1.06
CA LEU A 80 1.57 2.49 -2.42
C LEU A 80 1.67 1.00 -2.74
N VAL A 81 1.20 0.61 -3.92
CA VAL A 81 1.21 -0.77 -4.41
C VAL A 81 1.85 -0.81 -5.78
N VAL A 82 2.72 -1.80 -5.99
CA VAL A 82 3.21 -2.18 -7.31
C VAL A 82 2.64 -3.56 -7.65
N SER A 83 1.91 -3.64 -8.76
CA SER A 83 1.38 -4.90 -9.28
C SER A 83 2.51 -5.84 -9.71
N GLU A 84 2.50 -7.09 -9.25
CA GLU A 84 3.48 -8.09 -9.70
C GLU A 84 3.28 -8.47 -11.17
N GLU A 85 2.02 -8.53 -11.59
CA GLU A 85 1.64 -9.00 -12.92
C GLU A 85 1.88 -7.94 -14.00
N THR A 86 1.62 -6.68 -13.65
CA THR A 86 1.57 -5.59 -14.64
C THR A 86 2.59 -4.48 -14.38
N SER A 87 3.32 -4.54 -13.26
CA SER A 87 4.21 -3.46 -12.79
C SER A 87 3.53 -2.10 -12.62
N THR A 88 2.19 -2.07 -12.65
CA THR A 88 1.41 -0.84 -12.51
C THR A 88 1.53 -0.32 -11.09
N ILE A 89 1.82 0.98 -10.94
CA ILE A 89 1.82 1.65 -9.65
C ILE A 89 0.41 2.14 -9.35
N SER A 90 -0.03 1.86 -8.13
CA SER A 90 -1.31 2.29 -7.60
C SER A 90 -1.14 2.88 -6.20
N ILE A 91 -2.05 3.76 -5.79
CA ILE A 91 -2.12 4.28 -4.44
C ILE A 91 -3.54 4.09 -3.91
N ALA A 92 -3.65 3.53 -2.71
CA ALA A 92 -4.88 3.48 -1.93
C ALA A 92 -4.84 4.52 -0.81
N SER A 93 -5.89 5.34 -0.70
CA SER A 93 -6.05 6.32 0.37
C SER A 93 -7.53 6.61 0.56
N HIS A 94 -7.99 6.68 1.81
CA HIS A 94 -9.40 6.95 2.15
C HIS A 94 -10.41 6.05 1.41
N GLY A 95 -10.08 4.76 1.25
CA GLY A 95 -10.90 3.77 0.53
C GLY A 95 -11.01 3.97 -0.99
N LEU A 96 -10.18 4.84 -1.57
CA LEU A 96 -10.07 5.06 -3.01
C LEU A 96 -8.81 4.40 -3.55
N LEU A 97 -8.93 3.68 -4.66
CA LEU A 97 -7.78 3.16 -5.39
C LEU A 97 -7.53 3.98 -6.65
N HIS A 98 -6.37 4.63 -6.70
CA HIS A 98 -5.87 5.33 -7.88
C HIS A 98 -4.84 4.42 -8.58
N ARG A 99 -5.07 4.10 -9.85
CA ARG A 99 -4.25 3.14 -10.61
C ARG A 99 -3.57 3.81 -11.79
N HIS A 100 -2.59 3.12 -12.38
CA HIS A 100 -1.85 3.58 -13.55
C HIS A 100 -1.11 4.90 -13.30
N LEU A 101 -0.61 5.05 -12.08
CA LEU A 101 0.14 6.24 -11.69
C LEU A 101 1.56 6.18 -12.26
N THR A 102 2.03 7.34 -12.69
CA THR A 102 3.42 7.55 -13.10
C THR A 102 4.28 7.90 -11.89
N ALA A 103 5.59 7.64 -11.97
CA ALA A 103 6.51 7.99 -10.89
C ALA A 103 6.49 9.49 -10.52
N PRO A 104 6.36 10.45 -11.47
CA PRO A 104 6.13 11.86 -11.14
C PRO A 104 4.87 12.09 -10.31
N GLN A 105 3.72 11.52 -10.70
CA GLN A 105 2.46 11.69 -9.95
C GLN A 105 2.58 11.16 -8.51
N VAL A 106 3.23 10.01 -8.34
CA VAL A 106 3.50 9.44 -7.01
C VAL A 106 4.38 10.37 -6.19
N ARG A 107 5.45 10.91 -6.79
CA ARG A 107 6.35 11.84 -6.11
C ARG A 107 5.62 13.11 -5.68
N ASP A 108 4.82 13.67 -6.57
CA ASP A 108 4.10 14.92 -6.29
C ASP A 108 3.08 14.71 -5.16
N LEU A 109 2.41 13.55 -5.13
CA LEU A 109 1.50 13.19 -4.05
C LEU A 109 2.23 13.01 -2.71
N LEU A 110 3.30 12.19 -2.69
CA LEU A 110 4.02 11.87 -1.46
C LEU A 110 4.82 13.05 -0.89
N SER A 111 5.20 14.01 -1.73
CA SER A 111 5.84 15.26 -1.30
C SER A 111 4.85 16.34 -0.86
N GLY A 112 3.55 16.12 -1.04
CA GLY A 112 2.50 17.11 -0.74
C GLY A 112 2.39 18.23 -1.76
N ALA A 113 3.04 18.12 -2.92
CA ALA A 113 2.89 19.07 -4.03
C ALA A 113 1.46 19.04 -4.61
N ILE A 114 0.78 17.91 -4.48
CA ILE A 114 -0.67 17.76 -4.70
C ILE A 114 -1.32 17.16 -3.45
N SER A 115 -2.52 17.64 -3.10
CA SER A 115 -3.24 17.20 -1.90
C SER A 115 -4.10 15.96 -2.12
N HIS A 116 -4.42 15.64 -3.38
CA HIS A 116 -5.22 14.48 -3.77
C HIS A 116 -4.99 14.17 -5.25
N LEU A 117 -5.20 12.90 -5.61
CA LEU A 117 -5.27 12.47 -7.00
C LEU A 117 -6.72 12.61 -7.48
N GLU A 118 -6.92 13.25 -8.64
CA GLU A 118 -8.24 13.30 -9.26
C GLU A 118 -8.59 11.97 -9.91
N GLY A 119 -9.84 11.52 -9.70
CA GLY A 119 -10.33 10.26 -10.23
C GLY A 119 -9.74 9.05 -9.50
N GLY A 120 -10.60 8.14 -9.02
CA GLY A 120 -10.20 6.92 -8.35
C GLY A 120 -11.38 5.96 -8.34
N GLU A 121 -11.09 4.66 -8.39
CA GLU A 121 -12.15 3.66 -8.35
C GLU A 121 -12.60 3.49 -6.90
N ARG A 122 -13.84 3.88 -6.61
CA ARG A 122 -14.48 3.58 -5.33
C ARG A 122 -14.86 2.11 -5.31
N VAL A 123 -14.36 1.39 -4.31
CA VAL A 123 -14.92 0.08 -3.99
C VAL A 123 -16.26 0.32 -3.28
N THR A 124 -17.33 -0.28 -3.79
CA THR A 124 -18.68 -0.06 -3.28
C THR A 124 -19.00 -1.01 -2.13
N ALA A 125 -19.89 -0.56 -1.23
CA ALA A 125 -20.49 -1.35 -0.15
C ALA A 125 -20.79 -2.79 -0.61
N PRO A 126 -20.58 -3.82 0.24
CA PRO A 126 -21.01 -5.17 -0.10
C PRO A 126 -22.51 -5.12 -0.46
N ALA A 127 -22.89 -5.81 -1.54
CA ALA A 127 -24.30 -6.05 -1.81
C ALA A 127 -24.82 -6.92 -0.65
N SER A 128 -25.71 -6.32 0.15
CA SER A 128 -26.46 -6.97 1.23
C SER A 128 -27.13 -8.26 0.79
#